data_AF-A0A8H5B8K6-F1
#
_entry.id   AF-A0A8H5B8K6-F1
#
_cell.length_a   1.000
_cell.length_b   1.000
_cell.length_c   1.000
_cell.angle_alpha   90.00
_cell.angle_beta   90.00
_cell.angle_gamma   90.00
#
_symmetry.space_group_name_H-M   'P 1'
#
loop_
_entity.id
_entity.type
_entity.pdbx_description
1 polymer ?
#
loop_
_entity_poly.entity_id
_entity_poly.type
_entity_poly.pdbx_seq_one_letter_code
_entity_poly.pdbx_strand_id
1 'polypeptide(L)'
;MSRDDESVHIWGIDEGKNIAVLSDRLERWGQITSVKWLEGVAQHTLCFGTGRGFILFYKKVKDSDSFRELTCRAVFPFNNPVEAIDHDSHKERLIVSSHAGKIAMYSVSKQGTFLETIWTKRLSELTNGKGTVPQVVHFVGTGDSVIICGLESGIVFSKASNNGNDSWNQQIKSSMDTSGQSQLSLNGTKMLVDNLVDGFDIYTFPGLEHLDYLEIPRSEPYFHGGTFAEGSNVVACGSDHGQVYVFSATTSKH
;
A
#
# COMPACT_ATOMS: atom_id res chain seq x y z
N MET A 1 3.40 7.19 10.88
CA MET A 1 3.07 5.85 11.40
C MET A 1 4.36 5.29 11.99
N SER A 2 4.46 5.19 13.32
CA SER A 2 5.62 4.60 14.02
C SER A 2 5.69 3.11 13.68
N ARG A 3 6.91 2.60 13.47
CA ARG A 3 7.17 1.30 12.83
C ARG A 3 7.43 0.17 13.84
N ASP A 4 7.19 0.30 15.15
CA ASP A 4 7.66 -0.73 16.11
C ASP A 4 6.67 -1.10 17.23
N ASP A 5 5.40 -0.72 17.11
CA ASP A 5 4.59 -0.60 18.32
C ASP A 5 3.72 -1.85 18.59
N GLU A 6 3.82 -2.92 17.77
CA GLU A 6 2.94 -4.12 17.74
C GLU A 6 1.43 -3.82 17.96
N SER A 7 1.03 -2.58 17.67
CA SER A 7 -0.25 -2.00 18.07
C SER A 7 -0.68 -0.97 17.04
N VAL A 8 -1.98 -0.74 17.00
CA VAL A 8 -2.60 0.21 16.09
C VAL A 8 -3.29 1.29 16.90
N HIS A 9 -2.77 2.49 16.80
CA HIS A 9 -3.34 3.69 17.42
C HIS A 9 -4.31 4.37 16.44
N ILE A 10 -5.54 4.57 16.88
CA ILE A 10 -6.59 5.24 16.09
C ILE A 10 -6.84 6.60 16.72
N TRP A 11 -6.84 7.64 15.88
CA TRP A 11 -6.94 9.04 16.31
C TRP A 11 -8.19 9.70 15.71
N GLY A 12 -8.93 10.43 16.53
CA GLY A 12 -9.94 11.38 16.10
C GLY A 12 -9.27 12.69 15.73
N ILE A 13 -9.40 13.12 14.47
CA ILE A 13 -8.72 14.32 13.97
C ILE A 13 -9.36 15.58 14.55
N ASP A 14 -10.69 15.61 14.63
CA ASP A 14 -11.43 16.77 15.14
C ASP A 14 -11.15 17.00 16.64
N GLU A 15 -11.02 15.93 17.42
CA GLU A 15 -10.73 16.02 18.85
C GLU A 15 -9.22 16.09 19.16
N GLY A 16 -8.37 15.77 18.20
CA GLY A 16 -6.92 15.64 18.40
C GLY A 16 -6.56 14.58 19.44
N LYS A 17 -7.35 13.51 19.58
CA LYS A 17 -7.21 12.50 20.65
C LYS A 17 -7.08 11.10 20.11
N ASN A 18 -6.33 10.26 20.83
CA ASN A 18 -6.32 8.82 20.60
C ASN A 18 -7.65 8.24 21.09
N ILE A 19 -8.44 7.69 20.17
CA ILE A 19 -9.76 7.12 20.47
C ILE A 19 -9.68 5.63 20.82
N ALA A 20 -8.70 4.92 20.28
CA ALA A 20 -8.53 3.49 20.53
C ALA A 20 -7.08 3.05 20.31
N VAL A 21 -6.69 2.02 21.04
CA VAL A 21 -5.45 1.26 20.84
C VAL A 21 -5.81 -0.20 20.67
N LEU A 22 -5.44 -0.78 19.53
CA LEU A 22 -5.57 -2.21 19.26
C LEU A 22 -4.20 -2.85 19.52
N SER A 23 -4.16 -3.93 20.30
CA SER A 23 -2.92 -4.67 20.56
C SER A 23 -3.21 -6.16 20.75
N ASP A 24 -2.23 -7.00 20.44
CA ASP A 24 -2.33 -8.44 20.67
C ASP A 24 -1.64 -8.86 21.96
N ARG A 25 -2.43 -9.25 22.95
CA ARG A 25 -1.89 -9.75 24.23
C ARG A 25 -1.08 -11.03 24.09
N LEU A 26 -1.26 -11.75 22.99
CA LEU A 26 -0.53 -12.98 22.68
C LEU A 26 0.71 -12.73 21.81
N GLU A 27 1.03 -11.46 21.52
CA GLU A 27 2.21 -11.05 20.74
C GLU A 27 2.32 -11.78 19.39
N ARG A 28 1.20 -12.12 18.75
CA ARG A 28 1.17 -12.86 17.47
C ARG A 28 1.33 -11.94 16.27
N TRP A 29 1.11 -10.65 16.43
CA TRP A 29 1.15 -9.69 15.31
C TRP A 29 2.59 -9.46 14.86
N GLY A 30 3.52 -9.22 15.80
CA GLY A 30 4.77 -8.56 15.46
C GLY A 30 4.51 -7.13 14.99
N GLN A 31 5.46 -6.59 14.24
CA GLN A 31 5.36 -5.25 13.63
C GLN A 31 4.06 -5.08 12.81
N ILE A 32 3.41 -3.91 12.92
CA ILE A 32 2.34 -3.53 11.98
C ILE A 32 2.99 -2.94 10.74
N THR A 33 2.76 -3.55 9.59
CA THR A 33 3.50 -3.24 8.35
C THR A 33 2.64 -2.54 7.31
N SER A 34 1.32 -2.74 7.33
CA SER A 34 0.38 -2.08 6.41
C SER A 34 -0.97 -1.88 7.07
N VAL A 35 -1.66 -0.78 6.76
CA VAL A 35 -2.98 -0.44 7.32
C VAL A 35 -3.85 0.17 6.20
N LYS A 36 -5.12 -0.23 6.14
CA LYS A 36 -6.10 0.24 5.15
C LYS A 36 -7.50 0.26 5.77
N TRP A 37 -8.24 1.36 5.59
CA TRP A 37 -9.67 1.37 5.85
C TRP A 37 -10.42 0.67 4.70
N LEU A 38 -11.31 -0.26 5.04
CA LEU A 38 -12.11 -0.98 4.05
C LEU A 38 -13.47 -0.29 3.87
N GLU A 39 -13.72 0.19 2.66
CA GLU A 39 -15.03 0.70 2.26
C GLU A 39 -15.96 -0.46 1.88
N GLY A 40 -17.27 -0.32 2.11
CA GLY A 40 -18.28 -1.33 1.72
C GLY A 40 -18.27 -2.63 2.54
N VAL A 41 -17.17 -2.96 3.21
CA VAL A 41 -17.09 -4.02 4.23
C VAL A 41 -17.50 -3.43 5.56
N ALA A 42 -18.57 -3.95 6.15
CA ALA A 42 -19.14 -3.61 7.46
C ALA A 42 -18.71 -2.23 7.99
N GLN A 43 -19.59 -1.22 7.93
CA GLN A 43 -19.32 0.17 8.31
C GLN A 43 -18.14 0.38 9.28
N HIS A 44 -17.13 1.13 8.83
CA HIS A 44 -15.90 1.46 9.57
C HIS A 44 -15.05 0.24 9.95
N THR A 45 -14.70 -0.58 8.96
CA THR A 45 -13.75 -1.69 9.13
C THR A 45 -12.33 -1.23 8.81
N LEU A 46 -11.44 -1.43 9.77
CA LEU A 46 -9.99 -1.28 9.63
C LEU A 46 -9.38 -2.64 9.27
N CYS A 47 -8.51 -2.66 8.27
CA CYS A 47 -7.69 -3.79 7.89
C CYS A 47 -6.22 -3.46 8.12
N PHE A 48 -5.45 -4.40 8.66
CA PHE A 48 -4.01 -4.23 8.74
C PHE A 48 -3.26 -5.55 8.62
N GLY A 49 -2.05 -5.44 8.09
CA GLY A 49 -1.11 -6.52 7.88
C GLY A 49 0.03 -6.45 8.88
N THR A 50 0.63 -7.61 9.18
CA THR A 50 1.67 -7.71 10.19
C THR A 50 2.96 -8.35 9.68
N GLY A 51 4.05 -8.13 10.42
CA GLY A 51 5.37 -8.68 10.18
C GLY A 51 5.43 -10.21 10.27
N ARG A 52 4.42 -10.84 10.86
CA ARG A 52 4.29 -12.30 10.96
C ARG A 52 3.35 -12.91 9.92
N GLY A 53 2.91 -12.12 8.94
CA GLY A 53 2.13 -12.62 7.80
C GLY A 53 0.62 -12.75 8.06
N PHE A 54 0.12 -12.05 9.08
CA PHE A 54 -1.32 -12.00 9.37
C PHE A 54 -1.99 -10.81 8.69
N ILE A 55 -3.26 -10.98 8.32
CA ILE A 55 -4.21 -9.91 8.04
C ILE A 55 -5.29 -9.94 9.11
N LEU A 56 -5.62 -8.77 9.64
CA LEU A 56 -6.64 -8.59 10.65
C LEU A 56 -7.67 -7.58 10.20
N PHE A 57 -8.93 -7.86 10.49
CA PHE A 57 -10.04 -6.93 10.32
C PHE A 57 -10.63 -6.57 11.68
N TYR A 58 -10.76 -5.28 11.95
CA TYR A 58 -11.36 -4.73 13.14
C TYR A 58 -12.50 -3.79 12.75
N LYS A 59 -13.68 -3.98 13.32
CA LYS A 59 -14.83 -3.12 13.08
C LYS A 59 -15.07 -2.20 14.25
N LYS A 60 -15.29 -0.90 13.99
CA LYS A 60 -15.76 0.03 15.02
C LYS A 60 -17.14 -0.41 15.53
N VAL A 61 -17.28 -0.54 16.84
CA VAL A 61 -18.58 -0.80 17.47
C VAL A 61 -19.42 0.46 17.37
N LYS A 62 -20.68 0.33 16.93
CA LYS A 62 -21.58 1.47 16.77
C LYS A 62 -21.73 2.20 18.10
N ASP A 63 -21.68 3.53 18.07
CA ASP A 63 -21.87 4.42 19.23
C ASP A 63 -20.84 4.18 20.35
N SER A 64 -19.65 3.65 20.01
CA SER A 64 -18.56 3.37 20.94
C SER A 64 -17.20 3.66 20.28
N ASP A 65 -16.21 4.02 21.08
CA ASP A 65 -14.80 4.12 20.63
C ASP A 65 -14.07 2.77 20.72
N SER A 66 -14.80 1.68 20.93
CA SER A 66 -14.24 0.33 20.89
C SER A 66 -14.27 -0.27 19.49
N PHE A 67 -13.33 -1.17 19.24
CA PHE A 67 -13.26 -1.97 18.02
C PHE A 67 -13.34 -3.45 18.38
N ARG A 68 -13.99 -4.22 17.50
CA ARG A 68 -14.11 -5.67 17.64
C ARG A 68 -13.40 -6.36 16.49
N GLU A 69 -12.53 -7.32 16.81
CA GLU A 69 -11.93 -8.21 15.82
C GLU A 69 -13.04 -8.98 15.09
N LEU A 70 -13.04 -8.89 13.76
CA LEU A 70 -13.90 -9.68 12.88
C LEU A 70 -13.18 -10.93 12.39
N THR A 71 -11.88 -10.82 12.15
CA THR A 71 -11.06 -11.89 11.56
C THR A 71 -9.58 -11.64 11.87
N CYS A 72 -8.86 -12.72 12.10
CA CYS A 72 -7.40 -12.78 12.13
C CYS A 72 -6.98 -14.01 11.29
N ARG A 73 -6.33 -13.77 10.14
CA ARG A 73 -5.96 -14.85 9.20
C ARG A 73 -4.47 -14.79 8.86
N ALA A 74 -3.79 -15.91 9.02
CA ALA A 74 -2.46 -16.11 8.45
C ALA A 74 -2.58 -16.25 6.92
N VAL A 75 -2.19 -15.21 6.18
CA VAL A 75 -2.21 -15.20 4.71
C VAL A 75 -0.86 -15.59 4.11
N PHE A 76 0.21 -15.42 4.90
CA PHE A 76 1.57 -15.81 4.57
C PHE A 76 2.19 -16.66 5.68
N PRO A 77 3.27 -17.41 5.38
CA PRO A 77 4.04 -18.13 6.40
C PRO A 77 4.54 -17.20 7.50
N PHE A 78 4.82 -17.77 8.67
CA PHE A 78 5.42 -17.05 9.78
C PHE A 78 6.71 -16.32 9.36
N ASN A 79 6.91 -15.10 9.87
CA ASN A 79 8.01 -14.19 9.49
C ASN A 79 8.08 -13.87 7.98
N ASN A 80 6.94 -13.89 7.28
CA ASN A 80 6.82 -13.28 5.96
C ASN A 80 5.83 -12.10 6.05
N PRO A 81 6.33 -10.88 6.32
CA PRO A 81 5.52 -9.69 6.50
C PRO A 81 4.52 -9.45 5.37
N VAL A 82 3.38 -8.85 5.72
CA VAL A 82 2.47 -8.25 4.73
C VAL A 82 2.99 -6.87 4.36
N GLU A 83 3.39 -6.66 3.12
CA GLU A 83 3.97 -5.40 2.67
C GLU A 83 2.92 -4.38 2.24
N ALA A 84 1.90 -4.85 1.50
CA ALA A 84 0.87 -3.96 0.97
C ALA A 84 -0.50 -4.63 0.98
N ILE A 85 -1.53 -3.79 1.08
CA ILE A 85 -2.94 -4.16 1.11
C ILE A 85 -3.72 -3.17 0.26
N ASP A 86 -4.61 -3.67 -0.57
CA ASP A 86 -5.66 -2.84 -1.16
C ASP A 86 -6.98 -3.60 -1.30
N HIS A 87 -8.06 -2.84 -1.40
CA HIS A 87 -9.42 -3.37 -1.35
C HIS A 87 -10.32 -2.73 -2.40
N ASP A 88 -11.00 -3.58 -3.17
CA ASP A 88 -12.07 -3.20 -4.07
C ASP A 88 -13.43 -3.52 -3.42
N SER A 89 -14.12 -2.46 -3.01
CA SER A 89 -15.43 -2.53 -2.35
C SER A 89 -16.57 -2.92 -3.29
N HIS A 90 -16.41 -2.71 -4.60
CA HIS A 90 -17.43 -3.04 -5.59
C HIS A 90 -17.44 -4.53 -5.91
N LYS A 91 -16.25 -5.16 -5.96
CA LYS A 91 -16.10 -6.58 -6.26
C LYS A 91 -15.83 -7.44 -5.04
N GLU A 92 -15.76 -6.83 -3.85
CA GLU A 92 -15.54 -7.54 -2.59
C GLU A 92 -14.21 -8.32 -2.61
N ARG A 93 -13.14 -7.64 -3.06
CA ARG A 93 -11.81 -8.23 -3.24
C ARG A 93 -10.76 -7.54 -2.41
N LEU A 94 -9.88 -8.33 -1.82
CA LEU A 94 -8.70 -7.88 -1.11
C LEU A 94 -7.46 -8.43 -1.79
N ILE A 95 -6.54 -7.56 -2.17
CA ILE A 95 -5.20 -7.97 -2.59
C ILE A 95 -4.21 -7.67 -1.48
N VAL A 96 -3.32 -8.61 -1.25
CA VAL A 96 -2.24 -8.48 -0.28
C VAL A 96 -0.94 -9.00 -0.89
N SER A 97 0.17 -8.41 -0.47
CA SER A 97 1.50 -8.78 -0.92
C SER A 97 2.42 -9.05 0.27
N SER A 98 3.42 -9.91 0.07
CA SER A 98 4.35 -10.32 1.12
C SER A 98 5.77 -9.85 0.85
N HIS A 99 6.58 -9.78 1.90
CA HIS A 99 8.01 -9.49 1.79
C HIS A 99 8.72 -10.46 0.83
N ALA A 100 8.42 -11.75 0.92
CA ALA A 100 9.01 -12.79 0.07
C ALA A 100 8.48 -12.82 -1.39
N GLY A 101 7.87 -11.74 -1.87
CA GLY A 101 7.41 -11.64 -3.25
C GLY A 101 6.09 -12.35 -3.58
N LYS A 102 5.37 -12.91 -2.59
CA LYS A 102 4.08 -13.56 -2.83
C LYS A 102 2.97 -12.53 -2.88
N ILE A 103 2.07 -12.66 -3.84
CA ILE A 103 0.91 -11.79 -4.03
C ILE A 103 -0.32 -12.70 -4.05
N ALA A 104 -1.33 -12.37 -3.26
CA ALA A 104 -2.55 -13.15 -3.15
C ALA A 104 -3.78 -12.25 -3.24
N MET A 105 -4.76 -12.72 -4.01
CA MET A 105 -6.07 -12.09 -4.15
C MET A 105 -7.10 -12.95 -3.42
N TYR A 106 -7.93 -12.31 -2.61
CA TYR A 106 -9.00 -12.95 -1.86
C TYR A 106 -10.34 -12.31 -2.16
N SER A 107 -11.40 -13.11 -2.11
CA SER A 107 -12.75 -12.61 -1.92
C SER A 107 -13.01 -12.38 -0.43
N VAL A 108 -13.66 -11.26 -0.10
CA VAL A 108 -13.96 -10.84 1.28
C VAL A 108 -15.44 -10.50 1.38
N SER A 109 -16.16 -11.18 2.27
CA SER A 109 -17.58 -10.90 2.50
C SER A 109 -17.79 -9.48 3.02
N LYS A 110 -18.97 -8.89 2.79
CA LYS A 110 -19.40 -7.64 3.43
C LYS A 110 -19.34 -7.64 4.96
N GLN A 111 -19.32 -8.81 5.61
CA GLN A 111 -19.20 -8.96 7.06
C GLN A 111 -17.76 -8.93 7.56
N GLY A 112 -16.76 -8.74 6.69
CA GLY A 112 -15.34 -8.74 7.04
C GLY A 112 -14.84 -10.14 7.41
N THR A 113 -15.09 -11.09 6.53
CA THR A 113 -14.53 -12.45 6.61
C THR A 113 -13.95 -12.82 5.27
N PHE A 114 -12.84 -13.58 5.25
CA PHE A 114 -12.33 -14.11 4.00
C PHE A 114 -13.20 -15.26 3.51
N LEU A 115 -13.53 -15.26 2.23
CA LEU A 115 -14.31 -16.32 1.61
C LEU A 115 -13.40 -17.33 0.90
N GLU A 116 -12.75 -16.90 -0.18
CA GLU A 116 -11.90 -17.76 -1.01
C GLU A 116 -10.64 -17.04 -1.47
N THR A 117 -9.60 -17.81 -1.78
CA THR A 117 -8.44 -17.30 -2.51
C THR A 117 -8.76 -17.38 -4.00
N ILE A 118 -8.79 -16.23 -4.67
CA ILE A 118 -9.07 -16.15 -6.11
C ILE A 118 -7.84 -16.59 -6.89
N TRP A 119 -6.67 -16.04 -6.56
CA TRP A 119 -5.39 -16.46 -7.15
C TRP A 119 -4.21 -16.10 -6.25
N THR A 120 -3.06 -16.69 -6.55
CA THR A 120 -1.79 -16.41 -5.90
C THR A 120 -0.67 -16.49 -6.95
N LYS A 121 0.28 -15.55 -6.89
CA LYS A 121 1.45 -15.48 -7.76
C LYS A 121 2.70 -15.15 -6.96
N ARG A 122 3.88 -15.45 -7.50
CA ARG A 122 5.16 -14.93 -6.99
C ARG A 122 5.75 -13.94 -7.98
N LEU A 123 6.18 -12.79 -7.50
CA LEU A 123 6.75 -11.74 -8.34
C LEU A 123 8.07 -12.17 -8.99
N SER A 124 8.84 -13.03 -8.33
CA SER A 124 10.07 -13.62 -8.88
C SER A 124 9.85 -14.42 -10.17
N GLU A 125 8.66 -14.99 -10.37
CA GLU A 125 8.31 -15.69 -11.61
C GLU A 125 8.15 -14.72 -12.79
N LEU A 126 7.93 -13.44 -12.50
CA LEU A 126 7.66 -12.38 -13.46
C LEU A 126 8.90 -11.53 -13.77
N THR A 127 9.87 -11.51 -12.86
CA THR A 127 11.11 -10.71 -12.93
C THR A 127 12.33 -11.54 -13.30
N ASN A 128 12.15 -12.65 -14.03
CA ASN A 128 13.22 -13.57 -14.44
C ASN A 128 14.07 -14.07 -13.24
N GLY A 129 13.42 -14.36 -12.11
CA GLY A 129 14.06 -14.87 -10.91
C GLY A 129 14.68 -13.81 -10.00
N LYS A 130 14.67 -12.51 -10.38
CA LYS A 130 15.09 -11.44 -9.48
C LYS A 130 14.05 -11.27 -8.38
N GLY A 131 14.36 -11.68 -7.15
CA GLY A 131 13.51 -11.43 -5.99
C GLY A 131 13.27 -9.93 -5.84
N THR A 132 12.01 -9.51 -5.75
CA THR A 132 11.64 -8.12 -5.46
C THR A 132 10.47 -8.12 -4.50
N VAL A 133 10.43 -7.11 -3.63
CA VAL A 133 9.42 -6.95 -2.61
C VAL A 133 8.25 -6.15 -3.20
N PRO A 134 7.06 -6.73 -3.40
CA PRO A 134 5.87 -6.00 -3.88
C PRO A 134 5.35 -5.05 -2.81
N GLN A 135 5.90 -3.83 -2.74
CA GLN A 135 5.52 -2.83 -1.74
C GLN A 135 4.24 -2.06 -2.08
N VAL A 136 3.78 -2.13 -3.33
CA VAL A 136 2.53 -1.47 -3.74
C VAL A 136 1.66 -2.47 -4.44
N VAL A 137 0.40 -2.50 -4.01
CA VAL A 137 -0.70 -3.15 -4.71
C VAL A 137 -1.85 -2.15 -4.77
N HIS A 138 -2.47 -1.96 -5.92
CA HIS A 138 -3.58 -1.03 -6.06
C HIS A 138 -4.59 -1.48 -7.11
N PHE A 139 -5.87 -1.51 -6.76
CA PHE A 139 -6.93 -1.68 -7.76
C PHE A 139 -7.05 -0.44 -8.64
N VAL A 140 -7.24 -0.63 -9.94
CA VAL A 140 -7.43 0.47 -10.90
C VAL A 140 -8.65 0.27 -11.78
N GLY A 141 -9.16 1.39 -12.32
CA GLY A 141 -10.39 1.42 -13.11
C GLY A 141 -11.59 1.00 -12.27
N THR A 142 -12.38 0.06 -12.78
CA THR A 142 -13.52 -0.55 -12.09
C THR A 142 -13.12 -1.76 -11.24
N GLY A 143 -11.85 -1.84 -10.82
CA GLY A 143 -11.29 -2.98 -10.08
C GLY A 143 -11.05 -4.23 -10.93
N ASP A 144 -11.02 -4.09 -12.26
CA ASP A 144 -10.72 -5.19 -13.19
C ASP A 144 -9.24 -5.50 -13.28
N SER A 145 -8.39 -4.54 -12.92
CA SER A 145 -6.95 -4.69 -12.90
C SER A 145 -6.38 -4.27 -11.55
N VAL A 146 -5.22 -4.84 -11.23
CA VAL A 146 -4.40 -4.47 -10.08
C VAL A 146 -3.02 -4.11 -10.58
N ILE A 147 -2.53 -2.97 -10.09
CA ILE A 147 -1.16 -2.51 -10.28
C ILE A 147 -0.31 -3.02 -9.14
N ILE A 148 0.86 -3.54 -9.47
CA ILE A 148 1.85 -4.02 -8.51
C ILE A 148 3.18 -3.34 -8.84
N CYS A 149 3.79 -2.68 -7.87
CA CYS A 149 5.13 -2.12 -7.99
C CYS A 149 6.09 -2.86 -7.06
N GLY A 150 7.19 -3.36 -7.62
CA GLY A 150 8.25 -4.01 -6.84
C GLY A 150 9.30 -3.00 -6.40
N LEU A 151 9.67 -3.03 -5.12
CA LEU A 151 10.79 -2.27 -4.57
C LEU A 151 12.06 -2.57 -5.37
N GLU A 152 12.80 -1.51 -5.69
CA GLU A 152 14.10 -1.53 -6.40
C GLU A 152 14.09 -2.20 -7.78
N SER A 153 12.93 -2.60 -8.29
CA SER A 153 12.84 -3.19 -9.62
C SER A 153 12.64 -2.15 -10.71
N GLY A 154 12.00 -1.02 -10.39
CA GLY A 154 11.47 -0.07 -11.36
C GLY A 154 10.40 -0.68 -12.28
N ILE A 155 9.94 -1.91 -12.06
CA ILE A 155 8.93 -2.57 -12.89
C ILE A 155 7.55 -2.38 -12.25
N VAL A 156 6.63 -1.90 -13.08
CA VAL A 156 5.20 -1.81 -12.78
C VAL A 156 4.48 -2.92 -13.54
N PHE A 157 3.75 -3.76 -12.81
CA PHE A 157 2.93 -4.82 -13.38
C PHE A 157 1.46 -4.45 -13.30
N SER A 158 0.70 -4.76 -14.34
CA SER A 158 -0.75 -4.77 -14.32
C SER A 158 -1.27 -6.18 -14.50
N LYS A 159 -2.09 -6.64 -13.56
CA LYS A 159 -2.68 -7.97 -13.57
C LYS A 159 -4.20 -7.91 -13.57
N ALA A 160 -4.83 -8.83 -14.28
CA ALA A 160 -6.27 -9.00 -14.23
C ALA A 160 -6.69 -9.48 -12.83
N SER A 161 -7.63 -8.79 -12.20
CA SER A 161 -8.00 -9.03 -10.80
C SER A 161 -8.73 -10.35 -10.59
N ASN A 162 -9.33 -10.93 -11.64
CA ASN A 162 -10.09 -12.18 -11.57
C ASN A 162 -9.22 -13.46 -11.64
N ASN A 163 -8.02 -13.41 -12.21
CA ASN A 163 -7.19 -14.61 -12.42
C ASN A 163 -5.68 -14.38 -12.24
N GLY A 164 -5.24 -13.13 -12.08
CA GLY A 164 -3.83 -12.79 -11.90
C GLY A 164 -2.98 -12.89 -13.17
N ASN A 165 -3.61 -13.02 -14.34
CA ASN A 165 -2.91 -13.00 -15.63
C ASN A 165 -2.36 -11.60 -15.92
N ASP A 166 -1.24 -11.55 -16.62
CA ASP A 166 -0.62 -10.29 -17.02
C ASP A 166 -1.51 -9.57 -18.03
N SER A 167 -1.81 -8.31 -17.73
CA SER A 167 -2.40 -7.37 -18.68
C SER A 167 -1.29 -6.63 -19.42
N TRP A 168 -0.30 -6.11 -18.68
CA TRP A 168 0.91 -5.52 -19.20
C TRP A 168 1.96 -5.40 -18.08
N ASN A 169 3.21 -5.15 -18.45
CA ASN A 169 4.26 -4.70 -17.55
C ASN A 169 5.11 -3.63 -18.23
N GLN A 170 5.66 -2.70 -17.46
CA GLN A 170 6.49 -1.62 -17.97
C GLN A 170 7.61 -1.29 -16.97
N GLN A 171 8.79 -0.97 -17.48
CA GLN A 171 9.91 -0.43 -16.70
C GLN A 171 9.77 1.09 -16.64
N ILE A 172 9.78 1.65 -15.43
CA ILE A 172 9.94 3.08 -15.21
C ILE A 172 11.34 3.46 -15.68
N LYS A 173 11.42 4.40 -16.62
CA LYS A 173 12.68 4.99 -17.04
C LYS A 173 13.10 6.01 -15.99
N SER A 174 13.64 5.55 -14.87
CA SER A 174 14.34 6.40 -13.91
C SER A 174 15.83 6.44 -14.26
N SER A 175 16.53 7.45 -13.76
CA SER A 175 17.99 7.57 -13.93
C SER A 175 18.78 6.41 -13.27
N MET A 176 18.14 5.62 -12.40
CA MET A 176 18.80 4.60 -11.58
C MET A 176 18.29 3.16 -11.80
N ASP A 177 17.42 2.91 -12.78
CA ASP A 177 16.77 1.60 -13.05
C ASP A 177 16.09 0.95 -11.81
N THR A 178 15.98 1.69 -10.71
CA THR A 178 15.45 1.28 -9.41
C THR A 178 14.46 2.34 -8.93
N SER A 179 13.57 1.93 -8.03
CA SER A 179 12.53 2.78 -7.45
C SER A 179 12.33 2.40 -5.99
N GLY A 180 12.20 3.39 -5.12
CA GLY A 180 11.81 3.19 -3.73
C GLY A 180 10.31 2.92 -3.61
N GLN A 181 9.68 3.53 -2.60
CA GLN A 181 8.24 3.47 -2.44
C GLN A 181 7.55 4.22 -3.58
N SER A 182 6.40 3.70 -4.04
CA SER A 182 5.55 4.40 -5.01
C SER A 182 4.13 4.57 -4.48
N GLN A 183 3.40 5.54 -5.03
CA GLN A 183 2.01 5.83 -4.66
C GLN A 183 1.25 6.29 -5.91
N LEU A 184 0.06 5.74 -6.14
CA LEU A 184 -0.84 6.26 -7.18
C LEU A 184 -1.67 7.42 -6.65
N SER A 185 -1.96 8.38 -7.52
CA SER A 185 -2.91 9.46 -7.22
C SER A 185 -4.33 8.91 -7.07
N LEU A 186 -5.20 9.65 -6.38
CA LEU A 186 -6.56 9.19 -6.09
C LEU A 186 -7.39 8.91 -7.35
N ASN A 187 -7.14 9.67 -8.42
CA ASN A 187 -7.77 9.48 -9.73
C ASN A 187 -7.03 8.46 -10.62
N GLY A 188 -5.93 7.88 -10.14
CA GLY A 188 -5.13 6.89 -10.87
C GLY A 188 -4.46 7.43 -12.14
N THR A 189 -4.25 8.75 -12.27
CA THR A 189 -3.63 9.34 -13.48
C THR A 189 -2.16 9.71 -13.29
N LYS A 190 -1.67 9.73 -12.06
CA LYS A 190 -0.27 10.01 -11.71
C LYS A 190 0.28 8.95 -10.78
N MET A 191 1.58 8.76 -10.84
CA MET A 191 2.33 7.93 -9.92
C MET A 191 3.49 8.72 -9.34
N LEU A 192 3.56 8.78 -8.02
CA LEU A 192 4.68 9.34 -7.27
C LEU A 192 5.65 8.20 -6.97
N VAL A 193 6.94 8.41 -7.20
CA VAL A 193 7.99 7.40 -7.00
C VAL A 193 9.14 8.03 -6.25
N ASP A 194 9.54 7.44 -5.13
CA ASP A 194 10.81 7.76 -4.50
C ASP A 194 11.96 7.34 -5.43
N ASN A 195 12.80 8.29 -5.85
CA ASN A 195 13.87 8.05 -6.81
C ASN A 195 15.15 7.46 -6.18
N LEU A 196 15.20 7.33 -4.85
CA LEU A 196 16.31 6.84 -4.02
C LEU A 196 17.57 7.71 -4.00
N VAL A 197 17.54 8.90 -4.61
CA VAL A 197 18.71 9.78 -4.75
C VAL A 197 18.55 11.04 -3.93
N ASP A 198 17.60 11.86 -4.34
CA ASP A 198 17.53 13.28 -3.97
C ASP A 198 16.10 13.79 -3.98
N GLY A 199 15.11 12.90 -4.12
CA GLY A 199 13.73 13.36 -4.13
C GLY A 199 12.72 12.32 -4.56
N PHE A 200 11.67 12.81 -5.20
CA PHE A 200 10.60 12.02 -5.78
C PHE A 200 10.36 12.44 -7.22
N ASP A 201 10.06 11.46 -8.07
CA ASP A 201 9.61 11.68 -9.44
C ASP A 201 8.09 11.49 -9.53
N ILE A 202 7.44 12.32 -10.35
CA ILE A 202 6.04 12.16 -10.72
C ILE A 202 5.98 11.67 -12.15
N TYR A 203 5.21 10.60 -12.39
CA TYR A 203 4.96 10.04 -13.71
C TYR A 203 3.48 10.10 -14.08
N THR A 204 3.16 10.14 -15.37
CA THR A 204 1.82 9.81 -15.87
C THR A 204 1.51 8.34 -15.57
N PHE A 205 0.23 8.03 -15.42
CA PHE A 205 -0.24 6.66 -15.27
C PHE A 205 -1.44 6.41 -16.20
N PRO A 206 -1.48 5.28 -16.95
CA PRO A 206 -0.54 4.15 -16.96
C PRO A 206 0.68 4.34 -17.90
N GLY A 207 0.85 5.52 -18.50
CA GLY A 207 1.89 5.75 -19.52
C GLY A 207 3.34 5.76 -19.00
N LEU A 208 3.53 6.04 -17.71
CA LEU A 208 4.83 6.12 -17.04
C LEU A 208 5.79 7.16 -17.67
N GLU A 209 5.23 8.25 -18.22
CA GLU A 209 6.02 9.38 -18.73
C GLU A 209 6.38 10.32 -17.58
N HIS A 210 7.63 10.74 -17.48
CA HIS A 210 8.07 11.66 -16.44
C HIS A 210 7.36 13.02 -16.58
N LEU A 211 6.81 13.53 -15.49
CA LEU A 211 6.07 14.78 -15.43
C LEU A 211 6.82 15.87 -14.66
N ASP A 212 7.38 15.51 -13.51
CA ASP A 212 7.98 16.46 -12.58
C ASP A 212 8.95 15.78 -11.62
N TYR A 213 9.78 16.59 -10.98
CA TYR A 213 10.77 16.17 -9.98
C TYR A 213 10.66 17.05 -8.72
N LEU A 214 10.61 16.40 -7.56
CA LEU A 214 10.45 17.02 -6.25
C LEU A 214 11.71 16.81 -5.42
N GLU A 215 12.57 17.84 -5.35
CA GLU A 215 13.82 17.78 -4.60
C GLU A 215 13.59 17.72 -3.09
N ILE A 216 14.18 16.71 -2.44
CA ILE A 216 14.20 16.52 -0.99
C ILE A 216 15.61 16.10 -0.61
N PRO A 217 16.35 16.96 0.12
CA PRO A 217 17.69 16.63 0.60
C PRO A 217 17.67 15.31 1.38
N ARG A 218 18.63 14.43 1.07
CA ARG A 218 18.86 13.17 1.79
C ARG A 218 20.17 13.19 2.52
N SER A 219 20.15 12.66 3.73
CA SER A 219 21.34 12.36 4.51
C SER A 219 21.69 10.87 4.49
N GLU A 220 20.68 10.01 4.26
CA GLU A 220 20.79 8.56 4.29
C GLU A 220 20.13 7.91 3.04
N PRO A 221 20.62 6.74 2.60
CA PRO A 221 20.09 6.04 1.42
C PRO A 221 18.83 5.22 1.73
N TYR A 222 17.90 5.76 2.53
CA TYR A 222 16.62 5.11 2.80
C TYR A 222 15.54 5.61 1.85
N PHE A 223 14.58 4.74 1.52
CA PHE A 223 13.36 5.19 0.87
C PHE A 223 12.44 5.89 1.87
N HIS A 224 11.78 6.92 1.39
CA HIS A 224 10.84 7.77 2.09
C HIS A 224 9.42 7.52 1.59
N GLY A 225 8.45 7.72 2.48
CA GLY A 225 7.04 7.69 2.12
C GLY A 225 6.61 9.02 1.50
N GLY A 226 5.92 8.94 0.36
CA GLY A 226 5.26 10.08 -0.26
C GLY A 226 3.79 9.77 -0.53
N THR A 227 2.92 10.77 -0.43
CA THR A 227 1.50 10.62 -0.76
C THR A 227 0.95 11.85 -1.48
N PHE A 228 -0.02 11.61 -2.37
CA PHE A 228 -0.87 12.66 -2.88
C PHE A 228 -1.89 13.11 -1.80
N ALA A 229 -2.22 14.40 -1.81
CA ALA A 229 -3.21 15.04 -0.97
C ALA A 229 -4.08 16.02 -1.79
N GLU A 230 -5.16 16.52 -1.20
CA GLU A 230 -6.05 17.55 -1.78
C GLU A 230 -6.51 17.24 -3.22
N GLY A 231 -7.02 16.03 -3.44
CA GLY A 231 -7.47 15.61 -4.77
C GLY A 231 -6.32 15.41 -5.78
N SER A 232 -5.11 15.14 -5.30
CA SER A 232 -3.88 14.97 -6.09
C SER A 232 -3.25 16.27 -6.61
N ASN A 233 -3.62 17.41 -6.01
CA ASN A 233 -3.02 18.71 -6.28
C ASN A 233 -1.85 19.04 -5.35
N VAL A 234 -1.69 18.29 -4.27
CA VAL A 234 -0.59 18.44 -3.32
C VAL A 234 0.13 17.10 -3.19
N VAL A 235 1.44 17.14 -3.00
CA VAL A 235 2.26 15.98 -2.64
C VAL A 235 2.94 16.26 -1.31
N ALA A 236 2.79 15.33 -0.37
CA ALA A 236 3.48 15.37 0.92
C ALA A 236 4.49 14.22 0.99
N CYS A 237 5.73 14.54 1.27
CA CYS A 237 6.84 13.58 1.31
C CYS A 237 7.57 13.66 2.65
N GLY A 238 7.81 12.51 3.26
CA GLY A 238 8.68 12.39 4.43
C GLY A 238 10.17 12.48 4.05
N SER A 239 11.01 12.58 5.07
CA SER A 239 12.47 12.65 4.93
C SER A 239 13.18 12.06 6.15
N ASP A 240 14.48 11.77 6.01
CA ASP A 240 15.31 11.12 7.02
C ASP A 240 15.71 12.04 8.19
N HIS A 241 15.71 13.36 7.99
CA HIS A 241 15.93 14.39 9.02
C HIS A 241 14.65 14.85 9.72
N GLY A 242 13.56 14.08 9.59
CA GLY A 242 12.33 14.26 10.36
C GLY A 242 11.45 15.42 9.90
N GLN A 243 11.65 15.92 8.67
CA GLN A 243 10.81 16.95 8.08
C GLN A 243 9.75 16.34 7.14
N VAL A 244 8.68 17.09 6.90
CA VAL A 244 7.68 16.78 5.85
C VAL A 244 7.69 17.92 4.85
N TYR A 245 7.96 17.57 3.60
CA TYR A 245 7.96 18.51 2.48
C TYR A 245 6.61 18.45 1.79
N VAL A 246 6.08 19.62 1.45
CA VAL A 246 4.78 19.74 0.80
C VAL A 246 4.95 20.53 -0.50
N PHE A 247 4.60 19.90 -1.60
CA PHE A 247 4.73 20.45 -2.95
C PHE A 247 3.36 20.64 -3.58
N SER A 248 3.23 21.68 -4.41
CA SER A 248 2.11 21.74 -5.34
C SER A 248 2.35 20.77 -6.50
N ALA A 249 1.39 19.88 -6.74
CA ALA A 249 1.38 18.96 -7.87
C ALA A 249 0.55 19.49 -9.06
N THR A 250 0.11 20.75 -8.99
CA THR A 250 -0.38 21.46 -10.17
C THR A 250 0.84 21.73 -11.06
N THR A 251 0.99 20.93 -12.10
CA THR A 251 2.01 21.14 -13.14
C THR A 251 1.98 22.60 -13.56
N SER A 252 3.01 23.36 -13.18
CA SER A 252 3.29 24.65 -13.80
C SER A 252 3.54 24.34 -15.26
N LYS A 253 2.60 24.70 -16.14
CA LYS A 253 2.88 24.71 -17.58
C LYS A 253 4.05 25.67 -17.80
N HIS A 254 5.23 25.13 -18.05
CA HIS A 254 6.32 25.84 -18.70
C HIS A 254 6.26 25.59 -20.20
#